data_AF-X1BHB0-F1
#
_entry.id   AF-X1BHB0-F1
#
_cell.length_a   1.000
_cell.length_b   1.000
_cell.length_c   1.000
_cell.angle_alpha   90.00
_cell.angle_beta   90.00
_cell.angle_gamma   90.00
#
_symmetry.space_group_name_H-M   'P 1'
#
loop_
_entity.id
_entity.type
_entity.pdbx_description
1 polymer ?
#
loop_
_entity_poly.entity_id
_entity_poly.type
_entity_poly.pdbx_seq_one_letter_code
_entity_poly.pdbx_strand_id
1 'polypeptide(L)'
;LPIAFGRMPYGQLFAVFFFVMLFFAAFTSAISLLEPTVAWLIERLHMSRAKAASTAGLLIWFVGIGTVLSFNVLSEWTLFGRNFFNFLDYLTANIMLPLGGLLIAVFSAWRLQKVTTLNELNFKNGWYYKSWRMLLGIVTPIAISLVFLRAIGLL
;
A
#
# COMPACT_ATOMS: atom_id res chain seq x y z
N LEU A 1 -19.91 -9.04 -10.45
CA LEU A 1 -19.91 -8.06 -11.57
C LEU A 1 -20.43 -8.65 -12.89
N PRO A 2 -19.91 -9.78 -13.41
CA PRO A 2 -20.40 -10.34 -14.69
C PRO A 2 -21.89 -10.68 -14.70
N ILE A 3 -22.42 -11.22 -13.59
CA ILE A 3 -23.86 -11.51 -13.42
C ILE A 3 -24.70 -10.23 -13.46
N ALA A 4 -24.19 -9.12 -12.93
CA ALA A 4 -24.89 -7.84 -12.95
C ALA A 4 -24.94 -7.27 -14.37
N PHE A 5 -23.84 -7.33 -15.13
CA PHE A 5 -23.82 -6.96 -16.54
C PHE A 5 -24.74 -7.87 -17.38
N GLY A 6 -24.81 -9.17 -17.11
CA GLY A 6 -25.72 -10.09 -17.81
C GLY A 6 -27.21 -9.76 -17.64
N ARG A 7 -27.59 -8.99 -16.62
CA ARG A 7 -28.96 -8.51 -16.40
C ARG A 7 -29.23 -7.13 -17.01
N MET A 8 -28.21 -6.47 -17.58
CA MET A 8 -28.33 -5.15 -18.21
C MET A 8 -28.51 -5.29 -19.72
N PRO A 9 -29.38 -4.48 -20.36
CA PRO A 9 -29.38 -4.36 -21.81
C PRO A 9 -28.00 -3.88 -22.29
N TYR A 10 -27.47 -4.51 -23.35
CA TYR A 10 -26.10 -4.28 -23.84
C TYR A 10 -24.98 -4.53 -22.80
N GLY A 11 -25.23 -5.37 -21.79
CA GLY A 11 -24.29 -5.63 -20.71
C GLY A 11 -22.88 -6.05 -21.12
N GLN A 12 -22.73 -6.76 -22.24
CA GLN A 12 -21.42 -7.14 -22.77
C GLN A 12 -20.59 -5.91 -23.20
N LEU A 13 -21.22 -4.90 -23.81
CA LEU A 13 -20.55 -3.66 -24.20
C LEU A 13 -20.06 -2.91 -22.96
N PHE A 14 -20.91 -2.77 -21.95
CA PHE A 14 -20.54 -2.13 -20.67
C PHE A 14 -19.46 -2.91 -19.93
N ALA A 15 -19.50 -4.24 -19.96
CA ALA A 15 -18.44 -5.08 -19.38
C ALA A 15 -17.09 -4.81 -20.04
N VAL A 16 -17.03 -4.72 -21.37
CA VAL A 16 -15.78 -4.41 -22.09
C VAL A 16 -15.21 -3.06 -21.64
N PHE A 17 -16.01 -2.00 -21.66
CA PHE A 17 -15.54 -0.67 -21.23
C PHE A 17 -15.09 -0.69 -19.77
N PHE A 18 -15.85 -1.34 -18.88
CA PHE A 18 -15.50 -1.44 -17.47
C PHE A 18 -14.16 -2.16 -17.27
N PHE A 19 -13.94 -3.31 -17.89
CA PHE A 19 -12.70 -4.07 -17.72
C PHE A 19 -11.50 -3.40 -18.38
N VAL A 20 -11.68 -2.68 -19.51
CA VAL A 20 -10.62 -1.86 -20.11
C VAL A 20 -10.21 -0.73 -19.17
N MET A 21 -11.19 0.00 -18.59
CA MET A 21 -10.89 1.05 -17.62
C MET A 21 -10.23 0.48 -16.36
N LEU A 22 -10.72 -0.66 -15.86
CA LEU A 22 -10.14 -1.35 -14.71
C LEU A 22 -8.70 -1.77 -14.99
N PHE A 23 -8.39 -2.25 -16.20
CA PHE A 23 -7.03 -2.60 -16.60
C PHE A 23 -6.09 -1.40 -16.51
N PHE A 24 -6.46 -0.25 -17.09
CA PHE A 24 -5.62 0.95 -17.02
C PHE A 24 -5.47 1.49 -15.58
N ALA A 25 -6.53 1.42 -14.77
CA ALA A 25 -6.47 1.80 -13.36
C ALA A 25 -5.54 0.90 -12.55
N ALA A 26 -5.61 -0.42 -12.76
CA ALA A 26 -4.73 -1.39 -12.12
C ALA A 26 -3.27 -1.23 -12.60
N PHE A 27 -3.05 -1.00 -13.89
CA PHE A 27 -1.74 -0.86 -14.49
C PHE A 27 -0.98 0.37 -13.95
N THR A 28 -1.66 1.52 -13.88
CA THR A 28 -1.07 2.75 -13.31
C THR A 28 -0.76 2.60 -11.82
N SER A 29 -1.66 1.98 -11.05
CA SER A 29 -1.44 1.69 -9.63
C SER A 29 -0.26 0.75 -9.39
N ALA A 30 -0.11 -0.29 -10.22
CA ALA A 30 1.01 -1.22 -10.15
C ALA A 30 2.36 -0.52 -10.39
N ILE A 31 2.43 0.42 -11.34
CA ILE A 31 3.63 1.23 -11.57
C ILE A 31 3.97 2.06 -10.32
N SER A 32 2.99 2.77 -9.74
CA SER A 32 3.20 3.58 -8.54
C SER A 32 3.63 2.76 -7.32
N LEU A 33 3.16 1.51 -7.20
CA LEU A 33 3.55 0.60 -6.12
C LEU A 33 4.97 0.03 -6.28
N LEU A 34 5.44 -0.12 -7.52
CA LEU A 34 6.77 -0.66 -7.83
C LEU A 34 7.88 0.41 -7.70
N GLU A 35 7.54 1.69 -7.92
CA GLU A 35 8.50 2.79 -7.93
C GLU A 35 9.30 2.95 -6.62
N PRO A 36 8.70 2.89 -5.40
CA PRO A 36 9.47 2.99 -4.15
C PRO A 36 10.55 1.91 -4.02
N THR A 37 10.26 0.68 -4.47
CA THR A 37 11.24 -0.41 -4.47
C THR A 37 12.35 -0.15 -5.49
N VAL A 38 12.01 0.35 -6.68
CA VAL A 38 12.99 0.72 -7.71
C VAL A 38 13.89 1.86 -7.24
N ALA A 39 13.31 2.92 -6.68
CA ALA A 39 14.06 4.05 -6.14
C ALA A 39 15.04 3.57 -5.06
N TRP A 40 14.59 2.72 -4.14
CA TRP A 40 15.45 2.14 -3.11
C TRP A 40 16.60 1.31 -3.71
N LEU A 41 16.36 0.50 -4.75
CA LEU A 41 17.41 -0.28 -5.41
C LEU A 41 18.44 0.62 -6.13
N ILE A 42 17.99 1.72 -6.74
CA ILE A 42 18.89 2.67 -7.41
C ILE A 42 19.74 3.39 -6.36
N GLU A 43 19.13 3.91 -5.29
CA GLU A 43 19.83 4.67 -4.26
C GLU A 43 20.77 3.80 -3.43
N ARG A 44 20.33 2.60 -3.03
CA ARG A 44 21.07 1.75 -2.10
C ARG A 44 22.04 0.79 -2.76
N LEU A 45 21.70 0.29 -3.95
CA LEU A 45 22.51 -0.70 -4.67
C LEU A 45 23.14 -0.14 -5.96
N HIS A 46 22.99 1.17 -6.23
CA HIS A 46 23.56 1.85 -7.39
C HIS A 46 23.25 1.18 -8.73
N MET A 47 22.06 0.57 -8.85
CA MET A 47 21.61 -0.09 -10.07
C MET A 47 21.15 0.94 -11.11
N SER A 48 21.31 0.63 -12.40
CA SER A 48 20.65 1.40 -13.46
C SER A 48 19.13 1.20 -13.40
N ARG A 49 18.36 2.22 -13.80
CA ARG A 49 16.89 2.21 -13.68
C ARG A 49 16.25 0.98 -14.33
N ALA A 50 16.68 0.63 -15.55
CA ALA A 50 16.17 -0.54 -16.26
C ALA A 50 16.45 -1.84 -15.49
N LYS A 51 17.66 -1.99 -14.94
CA LYS A 51 18.02 -3.18 -14.17
C LYS A 51 17.22 -3.26 -12.87
N ALA A 52 17.07 -2.14 -12.15
CA ALA A 52 16.29 -2.07 -10.93
C ALA A 52 14.81 -2.42 -11.16
N ALA A 53 14.19 -1.83 -12.19
CA ALA A 53 12.79 -2.10 -12.56
C ALA A 53 12.55 -3.56 -12.95
N SER A 54 13.37 -4.13 -13.83
CA SER A 54 13.24 -5.53 -14.23
C SER A 54 13.46 -6.49 -13.06
N THR A 55 14.43 -6.19 -12.19
CA THR A 55 14.71 -7.04 -11.01
C THR A 55 13.54 -7.00 -10.01
N ALA A 56 13.05 -5.81 -9.66
CA ALA A 56 11.90 -5.65 -8.78
C ALA A 56 10.65 -6.31 -9.36
N GLY A 57 10.37 -6.09 -10.65
CA GLY A 57 9.23 -6.68 -11.34
C GLY A 57 9.29 -8.21 -11.36
N LEU A 58 10.45 -8.80 -11.66
CA LEU A 58 10.63 -10.26 -11.63
C LEU A 58 10.43 -10.82 -10.22
N LEU A 59 11.02 -10.20 -9.20
CA LEU A 59 10.87 -10.64 -7.81
C LEU A 59 9.39 -10.60 -7.36
N ILE A 60 8.70 -9.49 -7.62
CA ILE A 60 7.28 -9.34 -7.29
C ILE A 60 6.44 -10.37 -8.07
N TRP A 61 6.75 -10.60 -9.35
CA TRP A 61 6.07 -11.59 -10.17
C TRP A 61 6.24 -13.01 -9.61
N PHE A 62 7.45 -13.40 -9.21
CA PHE A 62 7.71 -14.71 -8.58
C PHE A 62 6.93 -14.87 -7.26
N VAL A 63 6.90 -13.84 -6.41
CA VAL A 63 6.09 -13.86 -5.18
C VAL A 63 4.60 -13.98 -5.52
N GLY A 64 4.14 -13.31 -6.59
CA GLY A 64 2.76 -13.40 -7.09
C GLY A 64 2.36 -14.80 -7.58
N ILE A 65 3.28 -15.61 -8.09
CA ILE A 65 2.98 -17.01 -8.43
C ILE A 65 2.55 -17.78 -7.16
N GLY A 66 3.23 -17.55 -6.03
CA GLY A 66 2.87 -18.16 -4.75
C GLY A 66 1.46 -17.78 -4.30
N THR A 67 1.02 -16.54 -4.53
CA THR A 67 -0.34 -16.11 -4.16
C THR A 67 -1.39 -16.79 -5.02
N VAL A 68 -1.20 -16.88 -6.33
CA VAL A 68 -2.13 -17.55 -7.25
C VAL A 68 -2.23 -19.05 -6.93
N LEU A 69 -1.10 -19.71 -6.69
CA LEU A 69 -1.08 -21.14 -6.34
C LEU A 69 -1.79 -21.45 -5.01
N SER A 70 -1.81 -20.49 -4.07
CA SER A 70 -2.48 -20.64 -2.78
C SER A 70 -4.01 -20.71 -2.85
N PHE A 71 -4.59 -20.37 -4.01
CA PHE A 71 -6.02 -20.55 -4.28
C PHE A 71 -6.36 -21.93 -4.87
N ASN A 72 -5.35 -22.76 -5.20
CA ASN A 72 -5.56 -24.06 -5.83
C ASN A 72 -4.65 -25.13 -5.22
N VAL A 73 -3.49 -25.41 -5.84
CA VAL A 73 -2.60 -26.53 -5.47
C VAL A 73 -2.00 -26.38 -4.07
N LEU A 74 -1.70 -25.15 -3.65
CA LEU A 74 -1.13 -24.85 -2.34
C LEU A 74 -2.19 -24.36 -1.34
N SER A 75 -3.47 -24.66 -1.58
CA SER A 75 -4.57 -24.24 -0.69
C SER A 75 -4.47 -24.84 0.72
N GLU A 76 -4.05 -26.09 0.81
CA GLU A 76 -3.85 -26.80 2.08
C GLU A 76 -2.56 -26.38 2.82
N TRP A 77 -1.64 -25.73 2.10
CA TRP A 77 -0.39 -25.26 2.71
C TRP A 77 -0.63 -23.96 3.46
N THR A 78 -0.64 -24.05 4.79
CA THR A 78 -0.95 -22.92 5.66
C THR A 78 0.24 -22.54 6.54
N LEU A 79 0.42 -21.23 6.71
CA LEU A 79 1.39 -20.58 7.58
C LEU A 79 0.61 -19.78 8.62
N PHE A 80 0.78 -20.09 9.91
CA PHE A 80 0.01 -19.47 11.00
C PHE A 80 -1.52 -19.58 10.81
N GLY A 81 -1.99 -20.70 10.24
CA GLY A 81 -3.42 -20.93 9.96
C GLY A 81 -3.97 -20.13 8.77
N ARG A 82 -3.11 -19.47 7.98
CA ARG A 82 -3.47 -18.70 6.79
C ARG A 82 -2.78 -19.28 5.57
N ASN A 83 -3.47 -19.35 4.42
CA ASN A 83 -2.79 -19.68 3.17
C ASN A 83 -1.78 -18.56 2.81
N PHE A 84 -0.90 -18.82 1.83
CA PHE A 84 0.17 -17.89 1.48
C PHE A 84 -0.34 -16.47 1.12
N PHE A 85 -1.42 -16.35 0.34
CA PHE A 85 -2.03 -15.06 0.03
C PHE A 85 -2.53 -14.34 1.28
N ASN A 86 -3.33 -15.00 2.11
CA ASN A 86 -3.89 -14.41 3.33
C ASN A 86 -2.82 -14.04 4.36
N PHE A 87 -1.70 -14.77 4.39
CA PHE A 87 -0.56 -14.43 5.23
C PHE A 87 0.12 -13.13 4.77
N LEU A 88 0.42 -13.01 3.47
CA LEU A 88 1.02 -11.79 2.91
C LEU A 88 0.08 -10.59 3.02
N ASP A 89 -1.22 -10.79 2.78
CA ASP A 89 -2.24 -9.76 2.95
C ASP A 89 -2.30 -9.29 4.41
N TYR A 90 -2.33 -10.23 5.37
CA TYR A 90 -2.32 -9.89 6.78
C TYR A 90 -1.05 -9.13 7.20
N LEU A 91 0.11 -9.62 6.78
CA LEU A 91 1.40 -8.99 7.09
C LEU A 91 1.48 -7.56 6.52
N THR A 92 1.07 -7.37 5.28
CA THR A 92 1.20 -6.06 4.62
C THR A 92 0.11 -5.09 5.08
N ALA A 93 -1.17 -5.48 5.00
CA ALA A 93 -2.29 -4.59 5.25
C ALA A 93 -2.53 -4.31 6.74
N ASN A 94 -2.35 -5.31 7.61
CA ASN A 94 -2.64 -5.17 9.04
C ASN A 94 -1.40 -4.86 9.88
N ILE A 95 -0.19 -5.15 9.40
CA ILE A 95 1.04 -4.93 10.16
C ILE A 95 1.90 -3.82 9.54
N MET A 96 2.38 -4.02 8.31
CA MET A 96 3.33 -3.08 7.71
C MET A 96 2.73 -1.70 7.46
N LEU A 97 1.51 -1.60 6.92
CA LEU A 97 0.88 -0.31 6.63
C LEU A 97 0.59 0.51 7.91
N PRO A 98 -0.06 -0.04 8.96
CA PRO A 98 -0.29 0.72 10.19
C PRO A 98 1.00 1.10 10.90
N LEU A 99 1.96 0.17 11.04
CA LEU A 99 3.24 0.47 11.68
C LEU A 99 4.03 1.52 10.89
N GLY A 100 4.09 1.39 9.55
CA GLY A 100 4.74 2.37 8.69
C GLY A 100 4.11 3.75 8.83
N GLY A 101 2.78 3.83 8.78
CA GLY A 101 2.03 5.07 8.97
C GLY A 101 2.27 5.70 10.35
N LEU A 102 2.28 4.89 11.41
CA LEU A 102 2.54 5.37 12.77
C LEU A 102 3.97 5.89 12.92
N LEU A 103 4.97 5.17 12.41
CA LEU A 103 6.36 5.59 12.43
C LEU A 103 6.56 6.89 11.65
N ILE A 104 5.97 7.01 10.46
CA ILE A 104 6.02 8.23 9.65
C ILE A 104 5.35 9.38 10.41
N ALA A 105 4.15 9.19 10.96
CA ALA A 105 3.43 10.23 11.70
C ALA A 105 4.24 10.74 12.90
N VAL A 106 4.78 9.82 13.70
CA VAL A 106 5.59 10.17 14.88
C VAL A 106 6.88 10.87 14.46
N PHE A 107 7.57 10.36 13.44
CA PHE A 107 8.80 10.96 12.94
C PHE A 107 8.55 12.38 12.41
N SER A 108 7.52 12.56 11.57
CA SER A 108 7.19 13.84 10.95
C SER A 108 6.74 14.89 11.97
N ALA A 109 5.97 14.50 12.99
CA ALA A 109 5.43 15.45 13.98
C ALA A 109 6.41 15.79 15.12
N TRP A 110 7.25 14.82 15.52
CA TRP A 110 8.06 14.94 16.74
C TRP A 110 9.57 14.98 16.50
N ARG A 111 10.09 14.35 15.44
CA ARG A 111 11.54 14.28 15.19
C ARG A 111 12.04 15.29 14.16
N LEU A 112 11.23 15.65 13.17
CA LEU A 112 11.63 16.64 12.17
C LEU A 112 11.71 18.06 12.76
N GLN A 113 12.72 18.82 12.30
CA GLN A 113 12.89 20.21 12.69
C GLN A 113 11.74 21.06 12.14
N LYS A 114 11.24 21.97 12.98
CA LYS A 114 10.13 22.87 12.63
C LYS A 114 10.40 23.66 11.35
N VAL A 115 11.63 24.16 11.19
CA VAL A 115 12.03 24.94 10.00
C VAL A 115 11.88 24.11 8.73
N THR A 116 12.37 22.87 8.72
CA THR A 116 12.23 21.95 7.58
C THR A 116 10.76 21.69 7.26
N THR A 117 9.95 21.35 8.27
CA THR A 117 8.52 21.06 8.04
C THR A 117 7.73 22.26 7.54
N LEU A 118 8.06 23.48 7.97
CA LEU A 118 7.39 24.69 7.49
C LEU A 118 7.73 24.99 6.03
N ASN A 119 8.99 24.79 5.65
CA ASN A 119 9.45 25.02 4.28
C ASN A 119 8.86 23.99 3.31
N GLU A 120 8.89 22.70 3.67
CA GLU A 120 8.37 21.60 2.82
C GLU A 120 6.85 21.66 2.65
N LEU A 121 6.12 22.00 3.71
CA LEU A 121 4.65 22.15 3.64
C LEU A 121 4.23 23.50 3.04
N ASN A 122 5.19 24.39 2.77
CA ASN A 122 4.94 25.77 2.36
C ASN A 122 3.93 26.48 3.28
N PHE A 123 4.00 26.20 4.58
CA PHE A 123 3.12 26.79 5.58
C PHE A 123 3.74 28.04 6.18
N LYS A 124 2.95 29.11 6.30
CA LYS A 124 3.29 30.21 7.20
C LYS A 124 3.16 29.73 8.64
N ASN A 125 4.07 30.17 9.50
CA ASN A 125 4.04 29.86 10.93
C ASN A 125 2.72 30.41 11.52
N GLY A 126 1.78 29.53 11.85
CA GLY A 126 0.42 29.92 12.19
C GLY A 126 -0.46 28.76 12.62
N TRP A 127 -1.77 29.01 12.74
CA TRP A 127 -2.73 28.03 13.25
C TRP A 127 -2.84 26.76 12.39
N TYR A 128 -2.68 26.88 11.06
CA TYR A 128 -2.65 25.74 10.14
C TYR A 128 -1.51 24.76 10.46
N TYR A 129 -0.29 25.27 10.67
CA TYR A 129 0.86 24.43 11.05
C TYR A 129 0.66 23.76 12.41
N LYS A 130 0.13 24.51 13.40
CA LYS A 130 -0.15 23.96 14.74
C LYS A 130 -1.20 22.84 14.67
N SER A 131 -2.24 23.03 13.86
CA SER A 131 -3.30 22.04 13.65
C SER A 131 -2.77 20.81 12.94
N TRP A 132 -2.02 20.97 11.84
CA TRP A 132 -1.36 19.87 11.13
C TRP A 132 -0.46 19.05 12.07
N ARG A 133 0.37 19.73 12.87
CA ARG A 133 1.28 19.06 13.81
C ARG A 133 0.55 18.35 14.94
N MET A 134 -0.57 18.92 15.43
CA MET A 134 -1.41 18.27 16.43
C MET A 134 -2.15 17.06 15.86
N LEU A 135 -2.70 17.17 14.65
CA LEU A 135 -3.35 16.07 13.95
C LEU A 135 -2.37 14.92 13.73
N LEU A 136 -1.20 15.18 13.12
CA LEU A 136 -0.19 14.14 12.90
C LEU A 136 0.48 13.63 14.18
N GLY A 137 0.63 14.49 15.20
CA GLY A 137 1.36 14.13 16.42
C GLY A 137 0.52 13.41 17.46
N ILE A 138 -0.80 13.63 17.48
CA ILE A 138 -1.72 13.11 18.50
C ILE A 138 -2.85 12.31 17.88
N VAL A 139 -3.60 12.89 16.93
CA VAL A 139 -4.81 12.24 16.38
C VAL A 139 -4.45 11.02 15.52
N THR A 140 -3.49 11.17 14.60
CA THR A 140 -3.07 10.10 13.69
C THR A 140 -2.48 8.89 14.43
N PRO A 141 -1.55 9.04 15.40
CA PRO A 141 -1.03 7.89 16.13
C PRO A 141 -2.11 7.18 16.93
N ILE A 142 -3.01 7.91 17.59
CA ILE A 142 -4.12 7.31 18.35
C ILE A 142 -5.05 6.53 17.39
N ALA A 143 -5.46 7.13 16.28
CA ALA A 143 -6.35 6.48 15.31
C ALA A 143 -5.72 5.23 14.70
N ILE A 144 -4.45 5.32 14.28
CA ILE A 144 -3.72 4.17 13.72
C ILE A 144 -3.52 3.08 14.77
N SER A 145 -3.17 3.43 16.02
CA SER A 145 -3.05 2.46 17.11
C SER A 145 -4.38 1.74 17.38
N LEU A 146 -5.51 2.44 17.38
CA LEU A 146 -6.83 1.82 17.56
C LEU A 146 -7.16 0.83 16.42
N VAL A 147 -6.93 1.24 15.17
CA VAL A 147 -7.15 0.36 14.01
C VAL A 147 -6.21 -0.85 14.06
N PHE A 148 -4.95 -0.65 14.44
CA PHE A 148 -3.95 -1.71 14.56
C PHE A 148 -4.29 -2.73 15.66
N LEU A 149 -4.70 -2.25 16.84
CA LEU A 149 -5.15 -3.12 17.94
C LEU A 149 -6.37 -3.94 17.55
N ARG A 150 -7.32 -3.33 16.85
CA ARG A 150 -8.49 -4.03 16.30
C ARG A 150 -8.09 -5.07 15.24
N ALA A 151 -7.14 -4.74 14.36
CA ALA A 151 -6.67 -5.64 13.32
C ALA A 151 -5.97 -6.91 13.88
N ILE A 152 -5.34 -6.79 15.05
CA ILE A 152 -4.70 -7.91 15.77
C ILE A 152 -5.71 -8.69 16.65
N GLY A 153 -6.92 -8.16 16.86
CA GLY A 153 -7.96 -8.79 17.67
C GLY A 153 -7.80 -8.57 19.18
N LEU A 154 -7.09 -7.51 19.59
CA LEU A 154 -6.97 -7.08 20.99
C LEU A 154 -8.13 -6.17 21.43
N LEU A 155 -8.91 -5.63 20.49
CA LEU A 155 -10.10 -4.79 20.64
C LEU A 155 -11.16 -5.25 19.63
#